data_AF-A0A0F2L864-F1
#
_entry.id   AF-A0A0F2L864-F1
#
_cell.length_a   1.000
_cell.length_b   1.000
_cell.length_c   1.000
_cell.angle_alpha   90.00
_cell.angle_beta   90.00
_cell.angle_gamma   90.00
#
_symmetry.space_group_name_H-M   'P 1'
#
loop_
_entity.id
_entity.type
_entity.pdbx_description
1 polymer ?
#
loop_
_entity_poly.entity_id
_entity_poly.type
_entity_poly.pdbx_seq_one_letter_code
_entity_poly.pdbx_strand_id
1 'polypeptide(L)' 'MASLYLAPLGLHALYLPLNVVGVYDDVLIIGVPRRLVPKARALIALLNDCHTVKVRGTIKAARRTAMSMRRARI' A
#
# COMPACT_ATOMS: atom_id res chain seq x y z
N MET A 1 3.37 3.56 -21.26
CA MET A 1 2.83 2.70 -20.18
C MET A 1 3.93 2.13 -19.26
N ALA A 2 4.93 2.93 -18.88
CA ALA A 2 5.95 2.58 -17.88
C ALA A 2 5.96 3.52 -16.66
N SER A 3 5.22 4.62 -16.70
CA SER A 3 5.17 5.63 -15.62
C SER A 3 4.42 5.19 -14.36
N LEU A 4 3.52 4.19 -14.45
CA LEU A 4 2.68 3.81 -13.30
C LEU A 4 3.49 3.17 -12.16
N TYR A 5 4.63 2.54 -12.49
CA TYR A 5 5.54 1.94 -11.51
C TYR A 5 6.62 2.91 -11.00
N LEU A 6 6.75 4.11 -11.59
CA LEU A 6 7.75 5.10 -11.16
C LEU A 6 7.30 5.83 -9.89
N ALA A 7 5.99 5.99 -9.66
CA ALA A 7 5.44 6.64 -8.47
C ALA A 7 5.77 5.91 -7.14
N PRO A 8 5.63 4.56 -7.03
CA PRO A 8 6.03 3.86 -5.82
C PRO A 8 7.54 3.89 -5.57
N LEU A 9 8.37 4.00 -6.61
CA LEU A 9 9.83 4.20 -6.49
C LEU A 9 10.19 5.63 -6.06
N GLY A 10 9.50 6.64 -6.60
CA GLY A 10 9.67 8.04 -6.18
C GLY A 10 9.31 8.26 -4.71
N LEU A 11 8.35 7.49 -4.19
CA LEU A 11 7.99 7.49 -2.77
C LEU A 11 9.02 6.79 -1.87
N HIS A 12 9.76 5.81 -2.41
CA HIS A 12 10.87 5.18 -1.71
C HIS A 12 12.03 6.16 -1.46
N ALA A 13 12.18 7.17 -2.32
CA ALA A 13 13.23 8.19 -2.21
C ALA A 13 12.96 9.28 -1.15
N LEU A 14 11.74 9.38 -0.61
CA LEU A 14 11.28 10.57 0.13
C LEU A 14 11.02 10.33 1.64
N TYR A 15 11.89 9.59 2.33
CA TYR A 15 12.01 9.56 3.82
C TYR A 15 11.18 8.55 4.65
N LEU A 16 10.42 7.60 4.07
CA LEU A 16 9.84 6.50 4.86
C LEU A 16 10.37 5.14 4.41
N PRO A 17 10.80 4.25 5.34
CA PRO A 17 11.09 2.86 5.02
C PRO A 17 9.76 2.12 4.77
N LEU A 18 9.20 2.34 3.59
CA LEU A 18 8.05 1.62 3.08
C LEU A 18 8.57 0.32 2.47
N ASN A 19 8.31 -0.80 3.13
CA ASN A 19 8.64 -2.10 2.57
C ASN A 19 7.48 -2.55 1.69
N VAL A 20 7.64 -2.62 0.38
CA VAL A 20 6.58 -3.12 -0.51
C VAL A 20 6.52 -4.63 -0.39
N VAL A 21 5.42 -5.13 0.20
CA VAL A 21 5.24 -6.56 0.52
C VAL A 21 4.54 -7.31 -0.61
N GLY A 22 3.78 -6.60 -1.46
CA GLY A 22 3.15 -7.20 -2.63
C GLY A 22 2.21 -6.25 -3.37
N VAL A 23 1.98 -6.55 -4.63
CA VAL A 23 1.08 -5.81 -5.53
C VAL A 23 0.08 -6.80 -6.12
N TYR A 24 -1.21 -6.49 -6.05
CA TYR A 24 -2.29 -7.34 -6.54
C TYR A 24 -3.32 -6.50 -7.29
N ASP A 25 -3.28 -6.51 -8.62
CA ASP A 25 -4.13 -5.68 -9.47
C ASP A 25 -4.17 -4.22 -8.94
N ASP A 26 -5.27 -3.81 -8.31
CA ASP A 26 -5.48 -2.46 -7.76
C ASP A 26 -5.14 -2.31 -6.26
N VAL A 27 -4.52 -3.31 -5.65
CA VAL A 27 -4.19 -3.34 -4.21
C VAL A 27 -2.70 -3.42 -3.98
N LEU A 28 -2.13 -2.37 -3.38
CA LEU A 28 -0.74 -2.31 -2.93
C LEU A 28 -0.64 -2.64 -1.44
N ILE A 29 0.23 -3.58 -1.08
CA ILE A 29 0.54 -3.92 0.32
C ILE A 29 1.86 -3.28 0.72
N ILE A 30 1.79 -2.39 1.71
CA ILE A 30 2.95 -1.67 2.23
C ILE A 30 3.17 -2.04 3.71
N GLY A 31 4.38 -2.48 4.03
CA GLY A 31 4.88 -2.69 5.38
C GLY A 31 5.40 -1.39 5.97
N VAL A 32 4.85 -1.00 7.11
CA VAL A 32 5.19 0.24 7.82
C VAL A 32 5.34 -0.06 9.31
N PRO A 33 6.36 0.49 10.01
CA PRO A 33 6.45 0.40 11.46
C PRO A 33 5.17 0.94 12.13
N ARG A 34 4.68 0.27 13.18
CA ARG A 34 3.41 0.62 13.84
C ARG A 34 3.29 2.11 14.21
N ARG A 35 4.39 2.72 14.66
CA ARG A 35 4.47 4.15 15.03
C ARG A 35 4.25 5.11 13.85
N LEU A 36 4.50 4.67 12.63
CA LEU A 36 4.42 5.47 11.41
C LEU A 36 3.12 5.23 10.62
N VAL A 37 2.24 4.32 11.07
CA VAL A 37 0.96 4.03 10.41
C VAL A 37 0.10 5.30 10.20
N PRO A 38 -0.06 6.21 11.19
CA PRO A 38 -0.83 7.44 10.97
C PRO A 38 -0.21 8.33 9.88
N LYS A 39 1.12 8.48 9.87
CA LYS A 39 1.84 9.27 8.86
C LYS A 39 1.72 8.65 7.47
N ALA A 40 1.84 7.33 7.37
CA ALA A 40 1.66 6.63 6.10
C ALA A 40 0.23 6.78 5.56
N ARG A 41 -0.79 6.72 6.43
CA ARG A 41 -2.19 6.98 6.02
C ARG A 41 -2.38 8.40 5.52
N ALA A 42 -1.83 9.38 6.22
CA ALA A 42 -1.89 10.78 5.80
C ALA A 42 -1.22 10.98 4.44
N LEU A 43 -0.05 10.38 4.23
CA LEU A 43 0.65 10.44 2.96
C LEU A 43 -0.13 9.76 1.82
N ILE A 44 -0.73 8.59 2.05
CA ILE A 44 -1.58 7.93 1.06
C ILE A 44 -2.80 8.80 0.72
N ALA A 45 -3.37 9.51 1.70
CA ALA A 45 -4.49 10.42 1.47
C ALA A 45 -4.13 11.65 0.60
N LEU A 46 -2.83 11.97 0.46
CA LEU A 46 -2.36 13.01 -0.45
C LEU A 46 -2.15 12.50 -1.88
N LEU A 47 -2.10 11.17 -2.08
CA LEU A 47 -1.98 10.57 -3.41
C LEU A 47 -3.37 10.51 -4.05
N ASN A 48 -3.50 11.10 -5.23
CA ASN A 48 -4.73 11.01 -6.01
C ASN A 48 -5.06 9.54 -6.34
N ASP A 49 -6.35 9.20 -6.27
CA ASP A 49 -6.91 7.88 -6.56
C ASP A 49 -6.42 6.72 -5.67
N CYS A 50 -5.64 7.01 -4.63
CA CYS A 50 -5.19 6.02 -3.66
C CYS A 50 -5.94 6.19 -2.33
N HIS A 51 -6.35 5.09 -1.70
CA HIS A 51 -6.92 5.13 -0.36
C HIS A 51 -6.44 3.96 0.49
N THR A 52 -6.26 4.20 1.79
CA THR A 52 -5.93 3.11 2.71
C THR A 52 -7.18 2.32 3.04
N VAL A 53 -7.26 1.08 2.54
CA VAL A 53 -8.41 0.21 2.81
C VAL A 53 -8.36 -0.38 4.22
N LYS A 54 -7.20 -0.96 4.59
CA LYS A 54 -7.07 -1.67 5.87
C LYS A 54 -5.63 -1.79 6.32
N VAL A 55 -5.39 -1.59 7.61
CA VAL A 55 -4.10 -1.87 8.25
C VAL A 55 -4.14 -3.24 8.90
N ARG A 56 -3.12 -4.06 8.63
CA ARG A 56 -2.97 -5.42 9.20
C ARG A 56 -1.60 -5.57 9.85
N GLY A 57 -1.57 -6.27 10.98
CA GLY A 57 -0.33 -6.51 11.73
C GLY A 57 0.57 -7.59 11.14
N THR A 58 0.07 -8.43 10.24
CA THR A 58 0.84 -9.52 9.61
C THR A 58 0.67 -9.52 8.11
N ILE A 59 1.73 -9.93 7.40
CA ILE A 59 1.74 -10.08 5.94
C ILE A 59 0.65 -11.06 5.47
N LYS A 60 0.47 -12.17 6.19
CA LYS A 60 -0.55 -13.19 5.86
C LYS A 60 -1.97 -12.60 5.91
N ALA A 61 -2.29 -11.80 6.92
CA ALA A 61 -3.60 -11.16 7.03
C ALA A 61 -3.80 -10.04 5.98
N ALA A 62 -2.73 -9.30 5.67
CA ALA A 62 -2.75 -8.29 4.61
C ALA A 62 -3.04 -8.93 3.25
N ARG A 63 -2.33 -10.00 2.91
CA ARG A 63 -2.52 -10.76 1.66
C ARG A 63 -3.92 -11.36 1.56
N ARG A 64 -4.45 -11.93 2.65
CA ARG A 64 -5.83 -12.43 2.70
C ARG A 64 -6.85 -11.32 2.42
N THR A 65 -6.61 -10.12 2.97
CA THR A 65 -7.49 -8.95 2.73
C THR A 65 -7.42 -8.51 1.26
N ALA A 66 -6.22 -8.39 0.70
CA ALA A 66 -6.03 -8.05 -0.71
C ALA A 66 -6.72 -9.05 -1.65
N MET A 67 -6.54 -10.36 -1.41
CA MET A 67 -7.22 -11.40 -2.18
C MET A 67 -8.74 -11.38 -2.03
N SER A 68 -9.26 -11.06 -0.84
CA SER A 68 -10.71 -10.93 -0.62
C SER A 68 -11.30 -9.75 -1.38
N MET A 69 -10.59 -8.62 -1.43
CA MET A 69 -11.02 -7.45 -2.20
C MET A 69 -11.00 -7.73 -3.69
N ARG A 70 -9.93 -8.38 -4.18
CA ARG A 70 -9.83 -8.82 -5.57
C ARG A 70 -11.03 -9.69 -5.96
N ARG A 71 -11.39 -10.67 -5.11
CA ARG A 71 -12.56 -11.54 -5.36
C ARG A 71 -13.90 -10.80 -5.33
N ALA A 72 -14.04 -9.77 -4.51
CA ALA A 72 -15.29 -9.00 -4.41
C ALA A 72 -15.49 -8.04 -5.60
N ARG A 73 -14.45 -7.81 -6.41
CA ARG A 73 -14.51 -6.97 -7.61
C ARG A 73 -14.89 -7.75 -8.87
N ILE A 74 -14.89 -9.08 -8.81
CA ILE A 74 -15.30 -10.01 -9.87
C ILE A 74 -16.80 -10.29 -9.73
#